data_AF-A0A6C2U7V7-F1
#
_entry.id   AF-A0A6C2U7V7-F1
#
_cell.length_a   1.000
_cell.length_b   1.000
_cell.length_c   1.000
_cell.angle_alpha   90.00
_cell.angle_beta   90.00
_cell.angle_gamma   90.00
#
_symmetry.space_group_name_H-M   'P 1'
#
loop_
_entity.id
_entity.type
_entity.pdbx_description
1 polymer ?
#
loop_
_entity_poly.entity_id
_entity_poly.type
_entity_poly.pdbx_seq_one_letter_code
_entity_poly.pdbx_strand_id
1 'polypeptide(L)'
;MSIEIAKEEKQKAAFALNLCTVSVSQIVDYQDINILKQEYDAILNNLNLREIVKDEALLSAITSIMDVITFYLMQEGDKAMAEKEYQHRMKNAIWDSMSGMGMMVAGSPATMAIGLATQAGIGYINYRRSKAKTNLDYEKQQWQLQRSAIEQLNGLRRSLFETAWRLSDTYDFPDEWRLTEKQISQYNKILMDPDPHRQFERLDVLNDTFKAFPTFWYYKARCALESAEKYKNINREELCGAFKQKALDALNEYDNAYFPLMREDVIAASAALDKFSLLDPENDVDEMVTLLERAQKAGQSELDVLQMCAVNYIAICKPKPAVKILRNLVNEQYNIPLNAKLLSRLYTELDDRIEYDLLSDRVNPEYILPWAKTLEDSEKELLAFSKDQVAKLADPVLKKCVASVTQALGADFLRELGDWERTFPDEKLSWKEKVVNAEEFNQWSFRVQESFNAFFNDLTANPEYRAIFPNVKILAEKLQDLAHNLDSVLEGFEAALSAFQNKGDAVKKESSLLKSPKTSLISKYKKAGRELSQQIRFALEQLFDLSSEALLSAVKETLAGEINEETLATLKEALDEKNVSVSVSSVVAVKTDDELAENSEVARDYFGYRIFKE
;
A
#
# COMPACT_ATOMS: atom_id res chain seq x y z
N MET A 1 46.94 -24.45 44.97
CA MET A 1 46.37 -23.12 45.28
C MET A 1 45.36 -22.86 44.18
N SER A 2 44.11 -23.25 44.40
CA SER A 2 43.02 -23.00 43.45
C SER A 2 42.81 -21.50 43.38
N ILE A 3 42.99 -20.92 42.19
CA ILE A 3 42.67 -19.51 41.95
C ILE A 3 41.14 -19.42 42.03
N GLU A 4 40.63 -18.69 43.01
CA GLU A 4 39.20 -18.46 43.14
C GLU A 4 38.72 -17.66 41.92
N ILE A 5 37.82 -18.25 41.14
CA ILE A 5 37.25 -17.60 39.96
C ILE A 5 36.37 -16.45 40.43
N ALA A 6 36.59 -15.26 39.87
CA ALA A 6 35.83 -14.07 40.21
C ALA A 6 34.32 -14.28 39.98
N LYS A 7 33.49 -13.72 40.88
CA LYS A 7 32.02 -13.84 40.80
C LYS A 7 31.46 -13.45 39.43
N GLU A 8 32.03 -12.41 38.80
CA GLU A 8 31.63 -11.95 37.47
C GLU A 8 31.84 -13.03 36.40
N GLU A 9 32.98 -13.71 36.39
CA GLU A 9 33.28 -14.81 35.46
C GLU A 9 32.30 -15.98 35.65
N LYS A 10 31.94 -16.28 36.91
CA LYS A 10 30.91 -17.28 37.22
C LYS A 10 29.54 -16.89 36.63
N GLN A 11 29.16 -15.62 36.74
CA GLN A 11 27.90 -15.11 36.20
C GLN A 11 27.90 -15.07 34.67
N LYS A 12 29.01 -14.69 34.03
CA LYS A 12 29.18 -14.74 32.57
C LYS A 12 29.08 -16.17 32.05
N ALA A 13 29.68 -17.14 32.74
CA ALA A 13 29.61 -18.55 32.36
C ALA A 13 28.16 -19.08 32.44
N ALA A 14 27.46 -18.81 33.54
CA ALA A 14 26.05 -19.18 33.69
C ALA A 14 25.17 -18.50 32.63
N PHE A 15 25.38 -17.21 32.35
CA PHE A 15 24.64 -16.50 31.32
C PHE A 15 24.89 -17.06 29.92
N ALA A 16 26.15 -17.31 29.54
CA ALA A 16 26.48 -17.89 28.24
C ALA A 16 25.86 -19.28 28.04
N LEU A 17 25.87 -20.12 29.08
CA LEU A 17 25.21 -21.42 29.08
C LEU A 17 23.69 -21.27 28.89
N ASN A 18 23.07 -20.38 29.66
CA ASN A 18 21.63 -20.14 29.58
C ASN A 18 21.22 -19.57 28.23
N LEU A 19 22.03 -18.69 27.64
CA LEU A 19 21.81 -18.14 26.30
C LEU A 19 21.68 -19.30 25.30
N CYS A 20 22.68 -20.18 25.23
CA CYS A 20 22.66 -21.33 24.31
C CYS A 20 21.49 -22.29 24.60
N THR A 21 21.22 -22.57 25.88
CA THR A 21 20.17 -23.51 26.30
C THR A 21 18.77 -22.99 25.98
N VAL A 22 18.54 -21.70 26.21
CA VAL A 22 17.26 -21.05 25.90
C VAL A 22 17.06 -20.97 24.40
N SER A 23 18.07 -20.57 23.63
CA SER A 23 17.99 -20.50 22.17
C SER A 23 17.61 -21.84 21.55
N VAL A 24 18.34 -22.92 21.87
CA VAL A 24 18.02 -24.27 21.35
C VAL A 24 16.62 -24.72 21.78
N SER A 25 16.22 -24.43 23.02
CA SER A 25 14.89 -24.77 23.51
C SER A 25 13.79 -23.99 22.77
N GLN A 26 13.99 -22.70 22.51
CA GLN A 26 13.03 -21.86 21.78
C GLN A 26 12.88 -22.30 20.33
N ILE A 27 13.96 -22.63 19.64
CA ILE A 27 13.89 -23.18 18.28
C ILE A 27 13.01 -24.44 18.25
N VAL A 28 13.21 -25.36 19.20
CA VAL A 28 12.46 -26.61 19.29
C VAL A 28 11.01 -26.40 19.71
N ASP A 29 10.74 -25.54 20.70
CA ASP A 29 9.41 -25.36 21.27
C ASP A 29 8.48 -24.57 20.32
N TYR A 30 9.04 -23.60 19.58
CA TYR A 30 8.28 -22.82 18.60
C TYR A 30 8.18 -23.51 17.23
N GLN A 31 9.11 -24.42 16.91
CA GLN A 31 9.17 -25.17 15.64
C GLN A 31 9.11 -24.25 14.41
N ASP A 32 9.84 -23.14 14.44
CA ASP A 32 9.71 -22.06 13.45
C ASP A 32 11.06 -21.69 12.81
N ILE A 33 11.10 -21.65 11.49
CA ILE A 33 12.31 -21.29 10.75
C ILE A 33 12.75 -19.83 10.97
N ASN A 34 11.83 -18.89 11.20
CA ASN A 34 12.22 -17.50 11.44
C ASN A 34 12.80 -17.34 12.85
N ILE A 35 12.32 -18.12 13.83
CA ILE A 35 12.94 -18.18 15.17
C ILE A 35 14.30 -18.86 15.09
N LEU A 36 14.45 -19.92 14.28
CA LEU A 36 15.76 -20.52 13.98
C LEU A 36 16.75 -19.46 13.46
N LYS A 37 16.36 -18.66 12.46
CA LYS A 37 17.19 -17.59 11.88
C LYS A 37 17.52 -16.49 12.90
N GLN A 38 16.54 -16.06 13.69
CA GLN A 38 16.74 -15.09 14.76
C GLN A 38 17.75 -15.54 15.83
N GLU A 39 17.64 -16.79 16.30
CA GLU A 39 18.58 -17.34 17.28
C GLU A 39 19.97 -17.59 16.68
N TYR A 40 20.03 -17.91 15.38
CA TYR A 40 21.29 -17.97 14.63
C TYR A 40 22.00 -16.62 14.59
N ASP A 41 21.31 -15.55 14.20
CA ASP A 41 21.89 -14.21 14.11
C ASP A 41 22.31 -13.68 15.49
N ALA A 42 21.53 -13.99 16.54
CA ALA A 42 21.86 -13.64 17.92
C ALA A 42 23.14 -14.36 18.43
N ILE A 43 23.28 -15.67 18.17
CA ILE A 43 24.43 -16.45 18.67
C ILE A 43 25.63 -16.35 17.72
N LEU A 44 25.49 -16.63 16.43
CA LEU A 44 26.65 -16.81 15.55
C LEU A 44 27.28 -15.48 15.13
N ASN A 45 26.46 -14.54 14.65
CA ASN A 45 26.98 -13.31 14.04
C ASN A 45 27.47 -12.30 15.07
N ASN A 46 26.98 -12.43 16.30
CA ASN A 46 27.12 -11.38 17.29
C ASN A 46 27.90 -11.76 18.53
N LEU A 47 28.45 -12.96 18.69
CA LEU A 47 29.25 -13.27 19.88
C LEU A 47 30.47 -12.35 20.04
N ASN A 48 30.61 -11.78 21.24
CA ASN A 48 31.76 -10.96 21.62
C ASN A 48 32.88 -11.85 22.17
N LEU A 49 33.77 -12.29 21.27
CA LEU A 49 34.91 -13.18 21.59
C LEU A 49 35.87 -12.64 22.67
N ARG A 50 35.81 -11.35 22.99
CA ARG A 50 36.58 -10.75 24.08
C ARG A 50 35.91 -10.94 25.44
N GLU A 51 34.60 -10.79 25.50
CA GLU A 51 33.81 -10.78 26.74
C GLU A 51 33.22 -12.13 27.10
N ILE A 52 32.97 -13.01 26.12
CA ILE A 52 32.53 -14.37 26.39
C ILE A 52 33.63 -15.18 27.09
N VAL A 53 33.17 -16.03 28.02
CA VAL A 53 34.01 -16.97 28.74
C VAL A 53 34.68 -17.95 27.77
N LYS A 54 36.00 -18.08 27.88
CA LYS A 54 36.83 -18.91 26.98
C LYS A 54 36.97 -20.34 27.48
N ASP A 55 35.87 -21.09 27.44
CA ASP A 55 35.81 -22.49 27.86
C ASP A 55 35.62 -23.43 26.65
N GLU A 56 36.34 -24.56 26.66
CA GLU A 56 36.33 -25.52 25.54
C GLU A 56 34.97 -26.23 25.39
N ALA A 57 34.30 -26.55 26.50
CA ALA A 57 32.98 -27.18 26.46
C ALA A 57 31.91 -26.22 25.93
N LEU A 58 32.02 -24.94 26.27
CA LEU A 58 31.15 -23.89 25.72
C LEU A 58 31.40 -23.67 24.23
N LEU A 59 32.67 -23.57 23.80
CA LEU A 59 33.04 -23.44 22.39
C LEU A 59 32.51 -24.61 21.55
N SER A 60 32.66 -25.84 22.06
CA SER A 60 32.17 -27.06 21.40
C SER A 60 30.65 -27.07 21.24
N ALA A 61 29.91 -26.65 22.28
CA ALA A 61 28.45 -26.52 22.21
C ALA A 61 28.01 -25.46 21.21
N ILE A 62 28.61 -24.26 21.25
CA ILE A 62 28.31 -23.18 20.30
C ILE A 62 28.56 -23.66 18.86
N THR A 63 29.72 -24.26 18.60
CA THR A 63 30.07 -24.77 17.26
C THR A 63 29.06 -25.83 16.79
N SER A 64 28.68 -26.76 17.66
CA SER A 64 27.68 -27.78 17.32
C SER A 64 26.31 -27.18 17.01
N ILE A 65 25.89 -26.16 17.78
CA ILE A 65 24.65 -25.42 17.53
C ILE A 65 24.72 -24.73 16.16
N MET A 66 25.83 -24.07 15.87
CA MET A 66 26.05 -23.37 14.60
C MET A 66 25.96 -24.33 13.41
N ASP A 67 26.61 -25.49 13.47
CA ASP A 67 26.64 -26.46 12.38
C ASP A 67 25.23 -26.98 12.06
N VAL A 68 24.46 -27.33 13.09
CA VAL A 68 23.08 -27.81 12.94
C VAL A 68 22.19 -26.71 12.38
N ILE A 69 22.24 -25.49 12.92
CA ILE A 69 21.38 -24.41 12.45
C ILE A 69 21.73 -24.02 11.00
N THR A 70 23.02 -23.91 10.66
CA THR A 70 23.46 -23.55 9.31
C THR A 70 22.99 -24.60 8.30
N PHE A 71 23.10 -25.89 8.63
CA PHE A 71 22.58 -26.97 7.79
C PHE A 71 21.10 -26.78 7.45
N TYR A 72 20.26 -26.43 8.43
CA TYR A 72 18.83 -26.26 8.21
C TYR A 72 18.47 -24.94 7.49
N LEU A 73 19.16 -23.84 7.78
CA LEU A 73 18.98 -22.59 7.04
C LEU A 73 19.31 -22.79 5.55
N MET A 74 20.38 -23.52 5.23
CA MET A 74 20.73 -23.86 3.84
C MET A 74 19.68 -24.75 3.15
N GLN A 75 19.01 -25.62 3.90
CA GLN A 75 18.03 -26.56 3.36
C GLN A 75 16.65 -25.94 3.12
N GLU A 76 16.23 -25.00 3.98
CA GLU A 76 14.88 -24.43 3.93
C GLU A 76 14.74 -23.22 3.00
N GLY A 77 15.85 -22.60 2.58
CA GLY A 77 15.87 -21.43 1.70
C GLY A 77 15.41 -20.12 2.37
N ASP A 78 15.61 -18.98 1.69
CA ASP A 78 15.21 -17.66 2.20
C ASP A 78 13.69 -17.46 2.16
N LYS A 79 13.05 -17.77 3.28
CA LYS A 79 11.62 -17.60 3.52
C LYS A 79 11.29 -16.17 4.01
N ALA A 80 11.51 -15.18 3.15
CA ALA A 80 11.56 -13.75 3.48
C ALA A 80 10.20 -12.98 3.61
N MET A 81 9.08 -13.64 3.95
CA MET A 81 7.77 -12.96 3.98
C MET A 81 7.53 -12.15 5.26
N ALA A 82 7.91 -12.67 6.43
CA ALA A 82 7.64 -12.05 7.73
C ALA A 82 8.26 -10.65 7.87
N GLU A 83 9.44 -10.45 7.26
CA GLU A 83 10.15 -9.17 7.27
C GLU A 83 9.36 -8.10 6.51
N LYS A 84 8.81 -8.43 5.33
CA LYS A 84 8.04 -7.46 4.53
C LYS A 84 6.78 -6.97 5.25
N GLU A 85 6.00 -7.87 5.85
CA GLU A 85 4.81 -7.49 6.61
C GLU A 85 5.14 -6.67 7.86
N TYR A 86 6.23 -7.00 8.55
CA TYR A 86 6.75 -6.20 9.66
C TYR A 86 7.12 -4.80 9.18
N GLN A 87 7.89 -4.70 8.09
CA GLN A 87 8.29 -3.42 7.52
C GLN A 87 7.08 -2.57 7.10
N HIS A 88 6.05 -3.18 6.52
CA HIS A 88 4.80 -2.48 6.19
C HIS A 88 4.07 -1.97 7.44
N ARG A 89 3.92 -2.79 8.49
CA ARG A 89 3.28 -2.38 9.74
C ARG A 89 4.07 -1.27 10.46
N MET A 90 5.40 -1.41 10.52
CA MET A 90 6.28 -0.43 11.12
C MET A 90 6.22 0.90 10.35
N LYS A 91 6.31 0.86 9.01
CA LYS A 91 6.16 2.03 8.15
C LYS A 91 4.85 2.76 8.41
N ASN A 92 3.73 2.03 8.46
CA ASN A 92 2.42 2.62 8.70
C ASN A 92 2.31 3.17 10.12
N ALA A 93 2.78 2.48 11.15
CA ALA A 93 2.73 2.96 12.53
C ALA A 93 3.55 4.24 12.73
N ILE A 94 4.76 4.32 12.16
CA ILE A 94 5.58 5.54 12.19
C ILE A 94 4.87 6.66 11.39
N TRP A 95 4.38 6.33 10.20
CA TRP A 95 3.68 7.30 9.34
C TRP A 95 2.41 7.85 10.00
N ASP A 96 1.58 7.01 10.59
CA ASP A 96 0.34 7.40 11.27
C ASP A 96 0.65 8.28 12.49
N SER A 97 1.69 7.92 13.25
CA SER A 97 2.21 8.74 14.36
C SER A 97 2.71 10.11 13.87
N MET A 98 3.19 10.18 12.63
CA MET A 98 3.65 11.42 11.99
C MET A 98 2.52 12.20 11.30
N SER A 99 1.47 11.56 10.77
CA SER A 99 0.40 12.20 10.00
C SER A 99 -0.47 13.20 10.79
N GLY A 100 -0.24 13.31 12.10
CA GLY A 100 -0.57 14.46 12.93
C GLY A 100 0.48 15.60 12.89
N MET A 101 1.16 15.82 11.76
CA MET A 101 2.36 16.66 11.62
C MET A 101 2.12 18.19 11.65
N GLY A 102 1.02 18.64 12.25
CA GLY A 102 0.94 20.00 12.81
C GLY A 102 1.93 20.23 13.97
N MET A 103 2.61 19.18 14.46
CA MET A 103 3.54 19.23 15.59
C MET A 103 5.03 19.41 15.24
N MET A 104 5.49 19.21 14.00
CA MET A 104 6.90 19.52 13.66
C MET A 104 7.18 21.04 13.63
N VAL A 105 6.13 21.87 13.59
CA VAL A 105 6.25 23.34 13.54
C VAL A 105 5.80 24.01 14.85
N ALA A 106 5.09 23.32 15.75
CA ALA A 106 4.55 23.91 16.99
C ALA A 106 4.30 22.97 18.20
N GLY A 107 4.60 21.66 18.13
CA GLY A 107 4.29 20.71 19.20
C GLY A 107 5.42 20.54 20.22
N SER A 108 5.09 20.40 21.51
CA SER A 108 6.08 20.06 22.54
C SER A 108 6.88 18.81 22.13
N PRO A 109 8.22 18.81 22.22
CA PRO A 109 9.08 17.63 22.01
C PRO A 109 8.54 16.37 22.70
N ALA A 110 7.83 16.57 23.81
CA ALA A 110 7.23 15.53 24.62
C ALA A 110 6.21 14.64 23.90
N THR A 111 5.31 15.22 23.11
CA THR A 111 4.21 14.46 22.48
C THR A 111 4.70 13.57 21.34
N MET A 112 5.76 13.99 20.65
CA MET A 112 6.38 13.23 19.57
C MET A 112 7.16 12.02 20.13
N ALA A 113 7.90 12.22 21.23
CA ALA A 113 8.70 11.16 21.86
C ALA A 113 7.82 10.03 22.46
N ILE A 114 6.69 10.38 23.09
CA ILE A 114 5.79 9.42 23.72
C ILE A 114 5.04 8.56 22.68
N GLY A 115 4.65 9.13 21.53
CA GLY A 115 3.93 8.39 20.48
C GLY A 115 4.79 7.32 19.80
N LEU A 116 6.07 7.59 19.59
CA LEU A 116 6.99 6.72 18.84
C LEU A 116 7.60 5.62 19.72
N ALA A 117 7.87 5.92 20.99
CA ALA A 117 8.45 4.94 21.92
C ALA A 117 7.46 3.83 22.32
N THR A 118 6.15 4.07 22.24
CA THR A 118 5.13 3.01 22.45
C THR A 118 5.11 1.93 21.36
N GLN A 119 5.73 2.20 20.19
CA GLN A 119 5.92 1.23 19.10
C GLN A 119 7.22 0.42 19.22
N ALA A 120 8.03 0.64 20.26
CA ALA A 120 9.31 -0.03 20.46
C ALA A 120 9.09 -1.54 20.69
N GLY A 121 9.07 -2.27 19.59
CA GLY A 121 9.18 -3.71 19.50
C GLY A 121 9.92 -3.93 18.20
N ILE A 122 11.22 -4.19 18.29
CA ILE A 122 12.06 -4.43 17.12
C ILE A 122 11.59 -5.74 16.45
N GLY A 123 11.82 -5.91 15.14
CA GLY A 123 11.21 -6.97 14.31
C GLY A 123 11.32 -8.36 14.91
N TYR A 124 12.45 -8.64 15.57
CA TYR A 124 12.72 -9.84 16.36
C TYR A 124 11.58 -10.19 17.35
N ILE A 125 11.14 -9.22 18.17
CA ILE A 125 10.13 -9.43 19.21
C ILE A 125 8.72 -9.41 18.63
N ASN A 126 8.43 -8.50 17.69
CA ASN A 126 7.11 -8.38 17.10
C ASN A 126 6.70 -9.64 16.32
N TYR A 127 7.66 -10.31 15.65
CA TYR A 127 7.40 -11.58 14.98
C TYR A 127 6.90 -12.65 15.97
N ARG A 128 7.61 -12.83 17.10
CA ARG A 128 7.25 -13.81 18.13
C ARG A 128 5.87 -13.54 18.73
N ARG A 129 5.53 -12.26 18.92
CA ARG A 129 4.20 -11.84 19.40
C ARG A 129 3.11 -12.06 18.37
N SER A 130 3.35 -11.73 17.11
CA SER A 130 2.40 -11.96 16.01
C SER A 130 2.06 -13.45 15.93
N LYS A 131 3.06 -14.33 16.06
CA LYS A 131 2.85 -15.78 16.11
C LYS A 131 1.97 -16.24 17.28
N ALA A 132 2.09 -15.60 18.46
CA ALA A 132 1.23 -15.89 19.61
C ALA A 132 -0.23 -15.42 19.40
N LYS A 133 -0.44 -14.34 18.63
CA LYS A 133 -1.77 -13.73 18.39
C LYS A 133 -2.52 -14.33 17.19
N THR A 134 -1.79 -14.79 16.16
CA THR A 134 -2.38 -15.26 14.91
C THR A 134 -2.61 -16.78 14.93
N ASN A 135 -3.88 -17.20 14.87
CA ASN A 135 -4.31 -18.60 14.76
C ASN A 135 -4.53 -19.05 13.30
N LEU A 136 -3.68 -18.62 12.37
CA LEU A 136 -3.78 -19.04 10.98
C LEU A 136 -2.95 -20.32 10.77
N ASP A 137 -3.61 -21.46 10.86
CA ASP A 137 -3.00 -22.79 10.73
C ASP A 137 -2.29 -23.00 9.37
N TYR A 138 -2.72 -22.30 8.33
CA TYR A 138 -2.14 -22.35 6.99
C TYR A 138 -0.73 -21.75 6.93
N GLU A 139 -0.51 -20.58 7.52
CA GLU A 139 0.82 -19.97 7.64
C GLU A 139 1.73 -20.79 8.54
N LYS A 140 1.18 -21.30 9.67
CA LYS A 140 1.94 -22.13 10.62
C LYS A 140 2.54 -23.38 9.98
N GLN A 141 1.94 -23.95 8.93
CA GLN A 141 2.48 -25.11 8.23
C GLN A 141 3.64 -24.77 7.27
N GLN A 142 3.68 -23.56 6.69
CA GLN A 142 4.71 -23.16 5.72
C GLN A 142 6.06 -22.87 6.38
N TRP A 143 6.03 -22.43 7.64
CA TRP A 143 7.21 -22.00 8.40
C TRP A 143 7.65 -23.02 9.46
N GLN A 144 7.01 -24.20 9.48
CA GLN A 144 7.34 -25.28 10.41
C GLN A 144 8.69 -25.89 10.06
N LEU A 145 9.54 -26.02 11.08
CA LEU A 145 10.80 -26.75 10.96
C LEU A 145 10.54 -28.20 10.61
N GLN A 146 11.36 -28.75 9.71
CA GLN A 146 11.29 -30.17 9.38
C GLN A 146 11.49 -31.05 10.62
N ARG A 147 10.80 -32.19 10.68
CA ARG A 147 10.92 -33.14 11.81
C ARG A 147 12.35 -33.59 12.08
N SER A 148 13.14 -33.77 11.02
CA SER A 148 14.57 -34.09 11.11
C SER A 148 15.36 -33.01 11.86
N ALA A 149 15.00 -31.73 11.70
CA ALA A 149 15.60 -30.61 12.41
C ALA A 149 15.38 -30.68 13.90
N ILE A 150 14.14 -30.98 14.30
CA ILE A 150 13.77 -31.15 15.70
C ILE A 150 14.57 -32.31 16.32
N GLU A 151 14.76 -33.41 15.60
CA GLU A 151 15.53 -34.57 16.06
C GLU A 151 17.02 -34.24 16.29
N GLN A 152 17.65 -33.47 15.39
CA GLN A 152 19.04 -33.03 15.57
C GLN A 152 19.20 -31.98 16.68
N LEU A 153 18.25 -31.05 16.82
CA LEU A 153 18.22 -30.08 17.92
C LEU A 153 18.06 -30.77 19.29
N ASN A 154 17.32 -31.90 19.35
CA ASN A 154 17.29 -32.75 20.55
C ASN A 154 18.66 -33.43 20.83
N GLY A 155 19.49 -33.65 19.81
CA GLY A 155 20.90 -34.02 19.97
C GLY A 155 21.70 -32.92 20.68
N LEU A 156 21.51 -31.66 20.28
CA LEU A 156 22.19 -30.51 20.89
C LEU A 156 21.81 -30.29 22.35
N ARG A 157 20.56 -30.56 22.73
CA ARG A 157 20.13 -30.53 24.14
C ARG A 157 21.00 -31.43 25.05
N ARG A 158 21.39 -32.62 24.57
CA ARG A 158 22.31 -33.52 25.29
C ARG A 158 23.72 -32.93 25.40
N SER A 159 24.24 -32.37 24.32
CA SER A 159 25.54 -31.69 24.33
C SER A 159 25.55 -30.50 25.30
N LEU A 160 24.48 -29.70 25.33
CA LEU A 160 24.33 -28.59 26.26
C LEU A 160 24.27 -29.03 27.72
N PHE A 161 23.65 -30.18 28.01
CA PHE A 161 23.70 -30.77 29.35
C PHE A 161 25.13 -31.16 29.76
N GLU A 162 25.90 -31.78 28.85
CA GLU A 162 27.32 -32.09 29.09
C GLU A 162 28.16 -30.81 29.31
N THR A 163 27.90 -29.76 28.53
CA THR A 163 28.54 -28.45 28.71
C THR A 163 28.16 -27.83 30.04
N ALA A 164 26.89 -27.90 30.44
CA ALA A 164 26.43 -27.43 31.74
C ALA A 164 27.16 -28.14 32.89
N TRP A 165 27.30 -29.46 32.80
CA TRP A 165 28.04 -30.27 33.77
C TRP A 165 29.49 -29.79 33.89
N ARG A 166 30.20 -29.65 32.76
CA ARG A 166 31.60 -29.19 32.74
C ARG A 166 31.76 -27.77 33.26
N LEU A 167 30.91 -26.84 32.84
CA LEU A 167 30.97 -25.46 33.30
C LEU A 167 30.64 -25.35 34.80
N SER A 168 29.72 -26.17 35.32
CA SER A 168 29.43 -26.19 36.75
C SER A 168 30.62 -26.64 37.60
N ASP A 169 31.42 -27.59 37.09
CA ASP A 169 32.66 -28.04 37.74
C ASP A 169 33.78 -27.01 37.62
N THR A 170 33.98 -26.44 36.43
CA THR A 170 35.05 -25.45 36.18
C THR A 170 34.81 -24.13 36.92
N TYR A 171 33.60 -23.58 36.84
CA TYR A 171 33.28 -22.24 37.35
C TYR A 171 32.66 -22.26 38.75
N ASP A 172 32.17 -23.40 39.23
CA ASP A 172 31.57 -23.55 40.56
C ASP A 172 30.50 -22.46 40.81
N PHE A 173 29.62 -22.25 39.84
CA PHE A 173 28.46 -21.37 40.00
C PHE A 173 27.30 -22.14 40.66
N PRO A 174 26.42 -21.47 41.42
CA PRO A 174 25.24 -22.12 42.01
C PRO A 174 24.34 -22.75 40.95
N ASP A 175 23.93 -24.02 41.11
CA ASP A 175 23.08 -24.71 40.11
C ASP A 175 21.75 -23.98 39.85
N GLU A 176 21.25 -23.20 40.82
CA GLU A 176 20.08 -22.31 40.64
C GLU A 176 20.24 -21.27 39.51
N TRP A 177 21.47 -20.95 39.11
CA TRP A 177 21.72 -20.04 37.99
C TRP A 177 21.53 -20.73 36.65
N ARG A 178 21.56 -22.07 36.60
CA ARG A 178 21.37 -22.83 35.37
C ARG A 178 19.89 -23.10 35.14
N LEU A 179 19.44 -22.83 33.93
CA LEU A 179 18.08 -23.14 33.50
C LEU A 179 17.95 -24.60 33.04
N THR A 180 16.87 -25.26 33.45
CA THR A 180 16.48 -26.59 32.96
C THR A 180 15.52 -26.48 31.78
N GLU A 181 15.49 -27.50 30.92
CA GLU A 181 14.54 -27.56 29.80
C GLU A 181 13.08 -27.40 30.24
N LYS A 182 12.72 -27.93 31.42
CA LYS A 182 11.35 -27.82 31.96
C LYS A 182 11.01 -26.37 32.33
N GLN A 183 11.94 -25.65 32.96
CA GLN A 183 11.75 -24.23 33.29
C GLN A 183 11.64 -23.40 32.01
N ILE A 184 12.48 -23.68 31.01
CA ILE A 184 12.46 -22.97 29.73
C ILE A 184 11.17 -23.27 28.95
N SER A 185 10.71 -24.52 28.93
CA SER A 185 9.43 -24.91 28.30
C SER A 185 8.25 -24.20 28.96
N GLN A 186 8.25 -24.08 30.29
CA GLN A 186 7.24 -23.32 31.02
C GLN A 186 7.29 -21.84 30.65
N TYR A 187 8.48 -21.26 30.61
CA TYR A 187 8.72 -19.88 30.19
C TYR A 187 8.21 -19.62 28.76
N ASN A 188 8.56 -20.46 27.79
CA ASN A 188 8.10 -20.34 26.41
C ASN A 188 6.57 -20.43 26.28
N LYS A 189 5.92 -21.29 27.07
CA LYS A 189 4.44 -21.34 27.15
C LYS A 189 3.82 -20.09 27.76
N ILE A 190 4.54 -19.37 28.63
CA ILE A 190 4.10 -18.08 29.14
C ILE A 190 4.28 -17.02 28.05
N LEU A 191 5.39 -17.03 27.31
CA LEU A 191 5.63 -16.07 26.22
C LEU A 191 4.58 -16.16 25.09
N MET A 192 3.94 -17.31 24.90
CA MET A 192 2.86 -17.50 23.93
C MET A 192 1.46 -17.17 24.47
N ASP A 193 1.34 -16.72 25.72
CA ASP A 193 0.05 -16.34 26.30
C ASP A 193 -0.44 -15.01 25.67
N PRO A 194 -1.64 -14.95 25.07
CA PRO A 194 -2.12 -13.74 24.40
C PRO A 194 -2.54 -12.62 25.36
N ASP A 195 -2.71 -12.90 26.66
CA ASP A 195 -3.07 -11.87 27.65
C ASP A 195 -1.81 -11.34 28.36
N PRO A 196 -1.38 -10.10 28.08
CA PRO A 196 -0.12 -9.56 28.61
C PRO A 196 -0.14 -9.42 30.14
N HIS A 197 -1.31 -9.23 30.76
CA HIS A 197 -1.41 -9.16 32.22
C HIS A 197 -1.14 -10.54 32.83
N ARG A 198 -1.83 -11.57 32.34
CA ARG A 198 -1.64 -12.95 32.83
C ARG A 198 -0.22 -13.42 32.55
N GLN A 199 0.35 -13.02 31.43
CA GLN A 199 1.74 -13.27 31.09
C GLN A 199 2.68 -12.67 32.13
N PHE A 200 2.52 -11.38 32.47
CA PHE A 200 3.32 -10.71 33.49
C PHE A 200 3.25 -11.43 34.83
N GLU A 201 2.03 -11.74 35.33
CA GLU A 201 1.84 -12.42 36.62
C GLU A 201 2.50 -13.81 36.64
N ARG A 202 2.42 -14.55 35.53
CA ARG A 202 3.08 -15.87 35.41
C ARG A 202 4.60 -15.76 35.34
N LEU A 203 5.13 -14.70 34.73
CA LEU A 203 6.58 -14.43 34.71
C LEU A 203 7.08 -13.97 36.08
N ASP A 204 6.31 -13.19 36.83
CA ASP A 204 6.72 -12.67 38.14
C ASP A 204 7.04 -13.77 39.14
N VAL A 205 6.29 -14.88 39.10
CA VAL A 205 6.56 -16.08 39.91
C VAL A 205 7.91 -16.75 39.57
N LEU A 206 8.49 -16.45 38.40
CA LEU A 206 9.74 -17.07 37.92
C LEU A 206 10.99 -16.22 38.17
N ASN A 207 10.88 -15.06 38.82
CA ASN A 207 11.99 -14.12 39.05
C ASN A 207 13.27 -14.79 39.57
N ASP A 208 13.19 -15.53 40.67
CA ASP A 208 14.35 -16.17 41.29
C ASP A 208 14.98 -17.25 40.40
N THR A 209 14.16 -17.91 39.59
CA THR A 209 14.62 -18.97 38.67
C THR A 209 15.42 -18.41 37.51
N PHE A 210 15.05 -17.23 37.02
CA PHE A 210 15.66 -16.62 35.82
C PHE A 210 16.61 -15.46 36.15
N LYS A 211 16.98 -15.26 37.42
CA LYS A 211 17.87 -14.18 37.88
C LYS A 211 19.20 -14.07 37.12
N ALA A 212 19.73 -15.19 36.62
CA ALA A 212 20.98 -15.26 35.84
C ALA A 212 20.76 -15.27 34.31
N PHE A 213 19.59 -14.84 33.85
CA PHE A 213 19.25 -14.76 32.42
C PHE A 213 18.60 -13.40 32.10
N PRO A 214 19.40 -12.37 31.74
CA PRO A 214 18.94 -11.00 31.52
C PRO A 214 17.72 -10.89 30.61
N THR A 215 17.70 -11.62 29.51
CA THR A 215 16.62 -11.63 28.53
C THR A 215 15.24 -11.88 29.15
N PHE A 216 15.13 -12.68 30.21
CA PHE A 216 13.86 -12.88 30.93
C PHE A 216 13.29 -11.57 31.47
N TRP A 217 14.13 -10.73 32.08
CA TRP A 217 13.72 -9.45 32.65
C TRP A 217 13.21 -8.49 31.60
N TYR A 218 13.85 -8.47 30.42
CA TYR A 218 13.35 -7.70 29.28
C TYR A 218 11.96 -8.17 28.83
N TYR A 219 11.76 -9.47 28.62
CA TYR A 219 10.44 -9.99 28.24
C TYR A 219 9.38 -9.68 29.31
N LYS A 220 9.72 -9.77 30.60
CA LYS A 220 8.84 -9.37 31.69
C LYS A 220 8.47 -7.88 31.61
N ALA A 221 9.44 -7.00 31.35
CA ALA A 221 9.18 -5.58 31.16
C ALA A 221 8.24 -5.32 29.98
N ARG A 222 8.40 -6.03 28.85
CA ARG A 222 7.47 -5.93 27.71
C ARG A 222 6.05 -6.29 28.06
N CYS A 223 5.85 -7.37 28.83
CA CYS A 223 4.51 -7.78 29.29
C CYS A 223 3.87 -6.69 30.15
N ALA A 224 4.69 -6.01 30.98
CA ALA A 224 4.23 -4.90 31.79
C ALA A 224 3.86 -3.68 30.93
N LEU A 225 4.68 -3.30 29.95
CA LEU A 225 4.38 -2.20 29.02
C LEU A 225 3.10 -2.47 28.21
N GLU A 226 2.91 -3.69 27.71
CA GLU A 226 1.68 -4.06 27.01
C GLU A 226 0.45 -4.04 27.91
N SER A 227 0.61 -4.46 29.17
CA SER A 227 -0.44 -4.34 30.17
C SER A 227 -0.77 -2.87 30.44
N ALA A 228 0.24 -2.00 30.55
CA ALA A 228 0.04 -0.56 30.72
C ALA A 228 -0.74 0.03 29.53
N GLU A 229 -0.38 -0.30 28.29
CA GLU A 229 -1.10 0.17 27.10
C GLU A 229 -2.54 -0.38 27.05
N LYS A 230 -2.75 -1.66 27.39
CA LYS A 230 -4.08 -2.25 27.55
C LYS A 230 -4.94 -1.43 28.52
N TYR A 231 -4.38 -1.02 29.67
CA TYR A 231 -5.10 -0.25 30.68
C TYR A 231 -5.30 1.22 30.29
N LYS A 232 -4.34 1.82 29.59
CA LYS A 232 -4.47 3.16 29.00
C LYS A 232 -5.67 3.21 28.04
N ASN A 233 -5.79 2.23 27.15
CA ASN A 233 -6.86 2.15 26.15
C ASN A 233 -8.28 2.00 26.74
N ILE A 234 -8.40 1.55 27.98
CA ILE A 234 -9.67 1.47 28.72
C ILE A 234 -9.77 2.51 29.84
N ASN A 235 -8.98 3.59 29.76
CA ASN A 235 -8.97 4.73 30.68
C ASN A 235 -8.78 4.35 32.16
N ARG A 236 -7.86 3.41 32.43
CA ARG A 236 -7.46 3.00 33.79
C ARG A 236 -6.07 3.54 34.12
N GLU A 237 -5.96 4.83 34.37
CA GLU A 237 -4.69 5.53 34.55
C GLU A 237 -3.84 5.00 35.71
N GLU A 238 -4.43 4.70 36.88
CA GLU A 238 -3.69 4.15 38.02
C GLU A 238 -3.03 2.81 37.71
N LEU A 239 -3.75 1.92 37.00
CA LEU A 239 -3.21 0.63 36.56
C LEU A 239 -2.16 0.81 35.49
N CYS A 240 -2.35 1.74 34.56
CA CYS A 240 -1.34 2.10 33.56
C CYS A 240 -0.03 2.55 34.25
N GLY A 241 -0.11 3.47 35.21
CA GLY A 241 1.03 3.93 35.99
C GLY A 241 1.73 2.80 36.76
N ALA A 242 0.95 1.94 37.43
CA ALA A 242 1.51 0.80 38.17
C ALA A 242 2.27 -0.18 37.26
N PHE A 243 1.75 -0.46 36.06
CA PHE A 243 2.42 -1.34 35.11
C PHE A 243 3.63 -0.69 34.41
N LYS A 244 3.61 0.63 34.20
CA LYS A 244 4.82 1.37 33.77
C LYS A 244 5.94 1.26 34.80
N GLN A 245 5.62 1.37 36.09
CA GLN A 245 6.61 1.18 37.16
C GLN A 245 7.15 -0.25 37.18
N LYS A 246 6.27 -1.26 37.10
CA LYS A 246 6.68 -2.68 36.99
C LYS A 246 7.62 -2.93 35.79
N ALA A 247 7.39 -2.24 34.66
CA ALA A 247 8.27 -2.32 33.50
C ALA A 247 9.64 -1.71 33.79
N LEU A 248 9.69 -0.53 34.41
CA LEU A 248 10.94 0.13 34.80
C LEU A 248 11.76 -0.75 35.77
N ASP A 249 11.11 -1.34 36.77
CA ASP A 249 11.76 -2.23 37.73
C ASP A 249 12.39 -3.43 37.02
N ALA A 250 11.67 -4.06 36.09
CA ALA A 250 12.19 -5.18 35.32
C ALA A 250 13.33 -4.77 34.36
N LEU A 251 13.28 -3.58 33.75
CA LEU A 251 14.39 -3.06 32.93
C LEU A 251 15.63 -2.73 33.77
N ASN A 252 15.46 -2.31 35.02
CA ASN A 252 16.57 -2.12 35.94
C ASN A 252 17.22 -3.47 36.32
N GLU A 253 16.42 -4.51 36.55
CA GLU A 253 16.94 -5.88 36.76
C GLU A 253 17.64 -6.42 35.51
N TYR A 254 17.12 -6.11 34.31
CA TYR A 254 17.83 -6.39 33.06
C TYR A 254 19.22 -5.76 33.07
N ASP A 255 19.30 -4.45 33.33
CA ASP A 255 20.58 -3.71 33.34
C ASP A 255 21.57 -4.27 34.37
N ASN A 256 21.08 -4.67 35.55
CA ASN A 256 21.91 -5.25 36.61
C ASN A 256 22.46 -6.64 36.27
N ALA A 257 21.67 -7.45 35.56
CA ALA A 257 22.06 -8.82 35.20
C ALA A 257 22.87 -8.89 33.89
N TYR A 258 22.77 -7.85 33.05
CA TYR A 258 23.27 -7.86 31.68
C TYR A 258 24.79 -7.83 31.59
N PHE A 259 25.35 -8.75 30.79
CA PHE A 259 26.73 -8.70 30.32
C PHE A 259 26.75 -8.57 28.79
N PRO A 260 27.64 -7.74 28.20
CA PRO A 260 27.75 -7.57 26.76
C PRO A 260 28.49 -8.74 26.09
N LEU A 261 27.97 -9.96 26.28
CA LEU A 261 28.48 -11.19 25.68
C LEU A 261 28.31 -11.21 24.16
N MET A 262 27.49 -10.30 23.62
CA MET A 262 27.30 -10.07 22.20
C MET A 262 27.82 -8.67 21.81
N ARG A 263 28.36 -8.55 20.60
CA ARG A 263 28.85 -7.32 19.96
C ARG A 263 27.69 -6.43 19.58
N GLU A 264 26.64 -7.04 19.03
CA GLU A 264 25.34 -6.44 18.81
C GLU A 264 24.28 -7.30 19.47
N ASP A 265 23.29 -6.68 20.07
CA ASP A 265 22.25 -7.30 20.85
C ASP A 265 20.94 -6.52 20.68
N VAL A 266 20.08 -7.05 19.83
CA VAL A 266 18.75 -6.49 19.56
C VAL A 266 17.92 -6.36 20.84
N ILE A 267 18.08 -7.27 21.80
CA ILE A 267 17.35 -7.24 23.07
C ILE A 267 17.86 -6.10 23.94
N ALA A 268 19.18 -5.89 24.00
CA ALA A 268 19.75 -4.74 24.71
C ALA A 268 19.36 -3.42 24.06
N ALA A 269 19.32 -3.36 22.72
CA ALA A 269 18.82 -2.19 22.00
C ALA A 269 17.36 -1.91 22.32
N SER A 270 16.52 -2.96 22.30
CA SER A 270 15.10 -2.86 22.63
C SER A 270 14.88 -2.41 24.08
N ALA A 271 15.63 -2.98 25.03
CA ALA A 271 15.54 -2.62 26.44
C ALA A 271 15.87 -1.13 26.66
N ALA A 272 16.86 -0.59 25.94
CA ALA A 272 17.20 0.82 26.01
C ALA A 272 16.09 1.72 25.41
N LEU A 273 15.50 1.34 24.27
CA LEU A 273 14.37 2.06 23.66
C LEU A 273 13.11 2.02 24.54
N ASP A 274 12.87 0.90 25.21
CA ASP A 274 11.74 0.76 26.13
C ASP A 274 11.92 1.57 27.40
N LYS A 275 13.14 1.62 27.93
CA LYS A 275 13.46 2.49 29.06
C LYS A 275 13.31 3.96 28.65
N PHE A 276 13.74 4.32 27.44
CA PHE A 276 13.54 5.66 26.87
C PHE A 276 12.04 6.02 26.83
N SER A 277 11.15 5.06 26.52
CA SER A 277 9.70 5.29 26.48
C SER A 277 9.05 5.64 27.82
N LEU A 278 9.75 5.37 28.92
CA LEU A 278 9.28 5.59 30.29
C LEU A 278 9.77 6.91 30.89
N LEU A 279 10.69 7.60 30.21
CA LEU A 279 11.28 8.86 30.67
C LEU A 279 10.42 10.07 30.29
N ASP A 280 10.59 11.16 31.04
CA ASP A 280 9.96 12.43 30.76
C ASP A 280 10.85 13.29 29.83
N PRO A 281 10.45 13.51 28.57
CA PRO A 281 11.21 14.30 27.61
C PRO A 281 11.42 15.78 27.99
N GLU A 282 10.69 16.32 28.96
CA GLU A 282 10.95 17.68 29.46
C GLU A 282 12.08 17.72 30.50
N ASN A 283 12.28 16.63 31.24
CA ASN A 283 13.17 16.58 32.40
C ASN A 283 14.39 15.67 32.22
N ASP A 284 14.29 14.64 31.37
CA ASP A 284 15.24 13.52 31.31
C ASP A 284 16.02 13.44 29.98
N VAL A 285 16.13 14.57 29.25
CA VAL A 285 16.73 14.60 27.89
C VAL A 285 18.12 13.98 27.83
N ASP A 286 18.99 14.20 28.83
CA ASP A 286 20.35 13.66 28.82
C ASP A 286 20.37 12.13 29.01
N GLU A 287 19.47 11.59 29.84
CA GLU A 287 19.31 10.15 30.01
C GLU A 287 18.71 9.53 28.74
N MET A 288 17.71 10.19 28.14
CA MET A 288 17.14 9.80 26.86
C MET A 288 18.19 9.71 25.76
N VAL A 289 19.10 10.70 25.64
CA VAL A 289 20.22 10.65 24.68
C VAL A 289 21.11 9.46 24.97
N THR A 290 21.47 9.22 26.24
CA THR A 290 22.32 8.09 26.65
C THR A 290 21.69 6.74 26.27
N LEU A 291 20.38 6.59 26.45
CA LEU A 291 19.65 5.38 26.07
C LEU A 291 19.59 5.19 24.55
N LEU A 292 19.41 6.26 23.77
CA LEU A 292 19.46 6.17 22.31
C LEU A 292 20.86 5.82 21.79
N GLU A 293 21.92 6.36 22.40
CA GLU A 293 23.30 5.98 22.08
C GLU A 293 23.57 4.51 22.41
N ARG A 294 23.08 4.03 23.56
CA ARG A 294 23.15 2.62 23.94
C ARG A 294 22.40 1.74 22.94
N ALA A 295 21.19 2.12 22.54
CA ALA A 295 20.39 1.38 21.58
C ALA A 295 21.08 1.31 20.21
N GLN A 296 21.56 2.45 19.71
CA GLN A 296 22.33 2.51 18.47
C GLN A 296 23.59 1.65 18.51
N LYS A 297 24.32 1.66 19.64
CA LYS A 297 25.54 0.86 19.80
C LYS A 297 25.23 -0.64 19.85
N ALA A 298 24.11 -1.02 20.45
CA ALA A 298 23.69 -2.40 20.58
C ALA A 298 23.08 -2.97 19.29
N GLY A 299 22.46 -2.16 18.42
CA GLY A 299 21.92 -2.62 17.13
C GLY A 299 22.50 -1.84 15.95
N GLN A 300 23.82 -1.90 15.75
CA GLN A 300 24.50 -1.07 14.74
C GLN A 300 24.20 -1.51 13.31
N SER A 301 24.00 -2.80 13.10
CA SER A 301 23.69 -3.41 11.81
C SER A 301 22.19 -3.61 11.60
N GLU A 302 21.38 -3.36 12.64
CA GLU A 302 19.93 -3.59 12.65
C GLU A 302 19.21 -2.32 12.20
N LEU A 303 18.82 -2.27 10.93
CA LEU A 303 18.30 -1.06 10.29
C LEU A 303 16.99 -0.56 10.90
N ASP A 304 16.18 -1.45 11.47
CA ASP A 304 14.95 -1.08 12.17
C ASP A 304 15.23 -0.40 13.53
N VAL A 305 16.22 -0.89 14.28
CA VAL A 305 16.74 -0.23 15.49
C VAL A 305 17.26 1.16 15.16
N LEU A 306 18.05 1.27 14.10
CA LEU A 306 18.56 2.54 13.63
C LEU A 306 17.42 3.51 13.25
N GLN A 307 16.40 3.04 12.53
CA GLN A 307 15.23 3.88 12.21
C GLN A 307 14.50 4.35 13.47
N MET A 308 14.29 3.48 14.46
CA MET A 308 13.73 3.86 15.75
C MET A 308 14.58 4.91 16.47
N CYS A 309 15.91 4.73 16.49
CA CYS A 309 16.82 5.71 17.09
C CYS A 309 16.73 7.07 16.38
N ALA A 310 16.75 7.10 15.05
CA ALA A 310 16.68 8.34 14.28
C ALA A 310 15.39 9.12 14.57
N VAL A 311 14.27 8.42 14.56
CA VAL A 311 12.95 9.00 14.83
C VAL A 311 12.84 9.53 16.26
N ASN A 312 13.36 8.80 17.25
CA ASN A 312 13.39 9.27 18.63
C ASN A 312 14.37 10.43 18.85
N TYR A 313 15.51 10.47 18.16
CA TYR A 313 16.41 11.63 18.17
C TYR A 313 15.75 12.90 17.63
N ILE A 314 14.93 12.79 16.58
CA ILE A 314 14.12 13.90 16.06
C ILE A 314 13.16 14.38 17.15
N ALA A 315 12.46 13.45 17.80
CA ALA A 315 11.46 13.76 18.82
C ALA A 315 12.03 14.55 20.02
N ILE A 316 13.28 14.29 20.41
CA ILE A 316 13.97 15.03 21.49
C ILE A 316 14.82 16.20 20.97
N CYS A 317 14.56 16.69 19.76
CA CYS A 317 15.23 17.82 19.11
C CYS A 317 16.77 17.65 19.00
N LYS A 318 17.24 16.45 18.68
CA LYS A 318 18.65 16.14 18.39
C LYS A 318 18.82 15.77 16.91
N PRO A 319 18.82 16.75 15.98
CA PRO A 319 18.78 16.47 14.54
C PRO A 319 20.08 15.88 13.99
N LYS A 320 21.25 16.20 14.56
CA LYS A 320 22.55 15.76 14.01
C LYS A 320 22.75 14.23 14.05
N PRO A 321 22.53 13.53 15.20
CA PRO A 321 22.53 12.07 15.22
C PRO A 321 21.50 11.46 14.27
N ALA A 322 20.28 12.03 14.20
CA ALA A 322 19.23 11.55 13.32
C ALA A 322 19.61 11.61 11.83
N VAL A 323 20.17 12.74 11.36
CA VAL A 323 20.66 12.90 9.98
C VAL A 323 21.68 11.82 9.62
N LYS A 324 22.65 11.57 10.51
CA LYS A 324 23.68 10.53 10.26
C LYS A 324 23.06 9.16 10.06
N ILE A 325 22.08 8.80 10.89
CA ILE A 325 21.41 7.50 10.81
C ILE A 325 20.52 7.42 9.57
N LEU A 326 19.70 8.43 9.30
CA LEU A 326 18.81 8.47 8.13
C LEU A 326 19.59 8.38 6.81
N ARG A 327 20.76 9.03 6.71
CA ARG A 327 21.66 8.87 5.55
C ARG A 327 22.08 7.42 5.36
N ASN A 328 22.41 6.71 6.44
CA ASN A 328 22.73 5.29 6.38
C ASN A 328 21.54 4.49 5.86
N LEU A 329 20.35 4.69 6.44
CA LEU A 329 19.14 3.98 6.06
C LEU A 329 18.75 4.18 4.59
N VAL A 330 18.89 5.41 4.07
CA VAL A 330 18.66 5.70 2.64
C VAL A 330 19.69 4.99 1.76
N ASN A 331 20.97 4.97 2.14
CA ASN A 331 22.02 4.29 1.38
C ASN A 331 21.83 2.77 1.35
N GLU A 332 21.38 2.18 2.47
CA GLU A 332 21.03 0.75 2.59
C GLU A 332 19.66 0.42 1.98
N GLN A 333 19.01 1.39 1.31
CA GLN A 333 17.71 1.25 0.65
C GLN A 333 16.58 0.80 1.61
N TYR A 334 16.72 1.10 2.88
CA TYR A 334 15.77 0.70 3.91
C TYR A 334 14.72 1.78 4.12
N ASN A 335 13.44 1.42 3.92
CA ASN A 335 12.28 2.30 4.07
C ASN A 335 12.49 3.70 3.46
N ILE A 336 13.02 3.73 2.22
CA ILE A 336 13.37 4.96 1.49
C ILE A 336 12.25 6.00 1.52
N PRO A 337 10.96 5.66 1.28
CA PRO A 337 9.90 6.65 1.24
C PRO A 337 9.76 7.48 2.52
N LEU A 338 9.95 6.85 3.68
CA LEU A 338 9.87 7.53 4.97
C LEU A 338 11.17 8.25 5.30
N ASN A 339 12.30 7.55 5.16
CA ASN A 339 13.60 8.07 5.56
C ASN A 339 14.04 9.27 4.71
N ALA A 340 13.73 9.27 3.42
CA ALA A 340 14.02 10.40 2.54
C ALA A 340 13.15 11.63 2.85
N LYS A 341 11.87 11.44 3.23
CA LYS A 341 11.01 12.54 3.70
C LYS A 341 11.54 13.15 5.00
N LEU A 342 11.86 12.32 5.99
CA LEU A 342 12.47 12.78 7.24
C LEU A 342 13.79 13.53 7.01
N LEU A 343 14.65 12.97 6.15
CA LEU A 343 15.97 13.54 5.88
C LEU A 343 15.88 14.85 5.09
N SER A 344 15.04 14.94 4.06
CA SER A 344 14.81 16.18 3.30
C SER A 344 14.28 17.31 4.20
N ARG A 345 13.36 16.99 5.12
CA ARG A 345 12.87 17.97 6.09
C ARG A 345 13.97 18.46 7.03
N LEU A 346 14.76 17.55 7.59
CA LEU A 346 15.88 17.92 8.47
C LEU A 346 16.92 18.79 7.74
N TYR A 347 17.22 18.52 6.47
CA TYR A 347 18.10 19.38 5.69
C TYR A 347 17.53 20.78 5.47
N THR A 348 16.22 20.90 5.24
CA THR A 348 15.57 22.21 5.15
C THR A 348 15.65 22.97 6.48
N GLU A 349 15.42 22.30 7.62
CA GLU A 349 15.50 22.92 8.95
C GLU A 349 16.92 23.30 9.36
N LEU A 350 17.91 22.53 8.92
CA LEU A 350 19.32 22.81 9.14
C LEU A 350 19.92 23.79 8.12
N ASP A 351 19.13 24.24 7.14
CA ASP A 351 19.56 25.07 6.01
C ASP A 351 20.71 24.43 5.21
N ASP A 352 20.73 23.09 5.11
CA ASP A 352 21.73 22.31 4.38
C ASP A 352 21.29 22.01 2.94
N ARG A 353 21.37 23.04 2.09
CA ARG A 353 20.88 22.94 0.71
C ARG A 353 21.66 21.94 -0.14
N ILE A 354 22.96 21.79 0.11
CA ILE A 354 23.83 20.91 -0.67
C ILE A 354 23.43 19.46 -0.46
N GLU A 355 23.28 19.02 0.79
CA GLU A 355 22.90 17.64 1.08
C GLU A 355 21.43 17.34 0.68
N TYR A 356 20.56 18.34 0.71
CA TYR A 356 19.20 18.23 0.16
C TYR A 356 19.19 17.99 -1.35
N ASP A 357 19.96 18.78 -2.12
CA ASP A 357 20.01 18.63 -3.57
C ASP A 357 20.64 17.26 -3.93
N LEU A 358 21.69 16.84 -3.21
CA LEU A 358 22.29 15.50 -3.36
C LEU A 358 21.32 14.35 -3.05
N LEU A 359 20.45 14.51 -2.05
CA LEU A 359 19.41 13.54 -1.75
C LEU A 359 18.37 13.49 -2.88
N SER A 360 17.97 14.64 -3.39
CA SER A 360 16.98 14.79 -4.46
C SER A 360 17.44 14.15 -5.78
N ASP A 361 18.74 14.18 -6.07
CA ASP A 361 19.33 13.54 -7.26
C ASP A 361 19.36 12.00 -7.17
N ARG A 362 19.29 11.44 -5.96
CA ARG A 362 19.51 10.01 -5.70
C ARG A 362 18.23 9.22 -5.37
N VAL A 363 17.14 9.91 -5.05
CA VAL A 363 15.90 9.31 -4.57
C VAL A 363 14.74 9.78 -5.44
N ASN A 364 13.71 8.94 -5.60
CA ASN A 364 12.48 9.31 -6.32
C ASN A 364 11.90 10.62 -5.74
N PRO A 365 11.63 11.65 -6.56
CA PRO A 365 11.04 12.92 -6.12
C PRO A 365 9.78 12.79 -5.26
N GLU A 366 8.97 11.75 -5.43
CA GLU A 366 7.76 11.50 -4.62
C GLU A 366 8.06 11.23 -3.12
N TYR A 367 9.31 10.92 -2.81
CA TYR A 367 9.78 10.66 -1.46
C TYR A 367 10.55 11.84 -0.86
N ILE A 368 10.62 12.97 -1.56
CA ILE A 368 11.31 14.17 -1.11
C ILE A 368 10.27 15.22 -0.74
N LEU A 369 10.35 15.75 0.48
CA LEU A 369 9.54 16.91 0.84
C LEU A 369 10.13 18.15 0.18
N PRO A 370 9.34 18.92 -0.60
CA PRO A 370 9.80 20.15 -1.23
C PRO A 370 10.41 21.12 -0.23
N TRP A 371 11.45 21.84 -0.65
CA TRP A 371 12.13 22.84 0.17
C TRP A 371 11.19 24.02 0.44
N ALA A 372 10.55 24.02 1.61
CA ALA A 372 9.65 25.08 2.05
C ALA A 372 9.91 25.49 3.51
N LYS A 373 9.49 26.70 3.86
CA LYS A 373 9.71 27.26 5.20
C LYS A 373 8.95 26.46 6.28
N THR A 374 7.75 26.00 5.95
CA THR A 374 6.91 25.20 6.86
C THR A 374 6.69 23.81 6.30
N LEU A 375 6.45 22.84 7.18
CA LEU A 375 6.14 21.48 6.77
C LEU A 375 4.80 21.41 6.01
N GLU A 376 3.79 22.16 6.45
CA GLU A 376 2.48 22.20 5.78
C GLU A 376 2.60 22.65 4.32
N ASP A 377 3.48 23.63 4.04
CA ASP A 377 3.72 24.09 2.67
C ASP A 377 4.40 23.00 1.84
N SER A 378 5.42 22.33 2.40
CA SER A 378 6.08 21.18 1.75
C SER A 378 5.08 20.07 1.42
N GLU A 379 4.19 19.72 2.34
CA GLU A 379 3.19 18.66 2.14
C GLU A 379 2.16 19.03 1.06
N LYS A 380 1.67 20.28 1.06
CA LYS A 380 0.76 20.79 0.02
C LYS A 380 1.40 20.74 -1.35
N GLU A 381 2.66 21.16 -1.47
CA GLU A 381 3.40 21.11 -2.72
C GLU A 381 3.65 19.68 -3.20
N LEU A 382 4.02 18.76 -2.29
CA LEU A 382 4.21 17.35 -2.64
C LEU A 382 2.89 16.72 -3.12
N LEU A 383 1.79 16.98 -2.42
CA LEU A 383 0.47 16.49 -2.82
C LEU A 383 0.06 17.04 -4.19
N ALA A 384 0.32 18.32 -4.47
CA ALA A 384 0.05 18.92 -5.77
C ALA A 384 0.90 18.26 -6.88
N PHE A 385 2.18 17.99 -6.60
CA PHE A 385 3.08 17.27 -7.52
C PHE A 385 2.59 15.85 -7.79
N SER A 386 2.23 15.08 -6.76
CA SER A 386 1.70 13.71 -6.93
C SER A 386 0.40 13.71 -7.74
N LYS A 387 -0.51 14.66 -7.49
CA LYS A 387 -1.74 14.82 -8.28
C LYS A 387 -1.44 15.12 -9.76
N ASP A 388 -0.46 15.98 -10.03
CA ASP A 388 -0.04 16.29 -11.40
C ASP A 388 0.59 15.08 -12.12
N GLN A 389 1.43 14.29 -11.43
CA GLN A 389 2.00 13.05 -11.98
C GLN A 389 0.92 12.02 -12.31
N VAL A 390 -0.01 11.79 -11.38
CA VAL A 390 -1.15 10.89 -11.59
C VAL A 390 -2.02 11.37 -12.75
N ALA A 391 -2.28 12.67 -12.86
CA ALA A 391 -3.03 13.25 -13.99
C ALA A 391 -2.31 13.04 -15.34
N LYS A 392 -0.98 13.20 -15.38
CA LYS A 392 -0.16 12.94 -16.57
C LYS A 392 -0.18 11.47 -16.99
N LEU A 393 -0.14 10.55 -16.03
CA LEU A 393 -0.21 9.11 -16.28
C LEU A 393 -1.62 8.65 -16.68
N ALA A 394 -2.66 9.34 -16.19
CA ALA A 394 -4.05 9.06 -16.52
C ALA A 394 -4.45 9.56 -17.93
N ASP A 395 -3.91 10.68 -18.39
CA ASP A 395 -4.26 11.27 -19.70
C ASP A 395 -4.22 10.29 -20.90
N PRO A 396 -3.18 9.46 -21.12
CA PRO A 396 -3.17 8.49 -22.23
C PRO A 396 -4.19 7.36 -22.03
N VAL A 397 -4.42 6.92 -20.79
CA VAL A 397 -5.37 5.87 -20.42
C VAL A 397 -6.80 6.34 -20.72
N LEU A 398 -7.14 7.55 -20.27
CA LEU A 398 -8.43 8.18 -20.51
C LEU A 398 -8.71 8.40 -22.01
N LYS A 399 -7.72 8.86 -22.78
CA LYS A 399 -7.84 8.99 -24.24
C LYS A 399 -8.16 7.65 -24.91
N LYS A 400 -7.52 6.56 -24.49
CA LYS A 400 -7.76 5.22 -25.04
C LYS A 400 -9.16 4.69 -24.69
N CYS A 401 -9.63 4.94 -23.46
CA CYS A 401 -11.00 4.61 -23.05
C CYS A 401 -12.03 5.33 -23.92
N VAL A 402 -11.91 6.66 -24.03
CA VAL A 402 -12.86 7.48 -24.81
C VAL A 402 -12.86 7.09 -26.28
N ALA A 403 -11.68 6.87 -26.88
CA ALA A 403 -11.57 6.43 -28.27
C ALA A 403 -12.22 5.05 -28.51
N SER A 404 -12.12 4.12 -27.55
CA SER A 404 -12.71 2.79 -27.68
C SER A 404 -14.25 2.87 -27.62
N VAL A 405 -14.77 3.70 -26.73
CA VAL A 405 -16.22 3.97 -26.63
C VAL A 405 -16.72 4.62 -27.91
N THR A 406 -16.06 5.67 -28.42
CA THR A 406 -16.52 6.37 -29.64
C THR A 406 -16.38 5.52 -30.89
N GLN A 407 -15.37 4.66 -30.98
CA GLN A 407 -15.20 3.72 -32.08
C GLN A 407 -16.31 2.65 -32.10
N ALA A 408 -16.69 2.10 -30.95
CA ALA A 408 -17.78 1.13 -30.87
C ALA A 408 -19.11 1.76 -31.36
N LEU A 409 -19.34 3.02 -31.03
CA LEU A 409 -20.54 3.78 -31.44
C LEU A 409 -20.54 4.13 -32.92
N GLY A 410 -19.41 4.58 -33.44
CA GLY A 410 -19.25 4.83 -34.87
C GLY A 410 -19.52 3.57 -35.71
N ALA A 411 -19.14 2.39 -35.21
CA ALA A 411 -19.40 1.13 -35.88
C ALA A 411 -20.90 0.78 -35.96
N ASP A 412 -21.65 0.98 -34.88
CA ASP A 412 -23.10 0.75 -34.87
C ASP A 412 -23.84 1.75 -35.77
N PHE A 413 -23.45 3.01 -35.75
CA PHE A 413 -24.01 4.04 -36.63
C PHE A 413 -23.75 3.72 -38.11
N LEU A 414 -22.50 3.36 -38.46
CA LEU A 414 -22.14 2.99 -39.82
C LEU A 414 -22.84 1.70 -40.27
N ARG A 415 -23.14 0.79 -39.34
CA ARG A 415 -23.97 -0.39 -39.59
C ARG A 415 -25.41 0.02 -39.92
N GLU A 416 -26.06 0.86 -39.12
CA GLU A 416 -27.42 1.35 -39.38
C GLU A 416 -27.51 2.12 -40.71
N LEU A 417 -26.51 2.93 -41.04
CA LEU A 417 -26.41 3.59 -42.36
C LEU A 417 -26.29 2.57 -43.49
N GLY A 418 -25.40 1.57 -43.34
CA GLY A 418 -25.22 0.50 -44.31
C GLY A 418 -26.45 -0.40 -44.45
N ASP A 419 -27.19 -0.62 -43.37
CA ASP A 419 -28.44 -1.36 -43.38
C ASP A 419 -29.56 -0.54 -44.01
N TRP A 420 -29.64 0.77 -43.80
CA TRP A 420 -30.57 1.64 -44.53
C TRP A 420 -30.30 1.65 -46.05
N GLU A 421 -29.01 1.65 -46.43
CA GLU A 421 -28.62 1.47 -47.83
C GLU A 421 -29.10 0.11 -48.40
N ARG A 422 -29.16 -0.95 -47.59
CA ARG A 422 -29.46 -2.33 -48.00
C ARG A 422 -30.90 -2.79 -47.82
N THR A 423 -31.63 -2.28 -46.83
CA THR A 423 -32.82 -2.93 -46.26
C THR A 423 -34.09 -2.20 -46.67
N PHE A 424 -34.57 -2.47 -47.89
CA PHE A 424 -36.01 -2.55 -48.20
C PHE A 424 -36.13 -3.53 -49.37
N PRO A 425 -36.44 -4.82 -49.12
CA PRO A 425 -36.35 -5.88 -50.13
C PRO A 425 -37.35 -5.73 -51.29
N ASP A 426 -38.42 -4.96 -51.13
CA ASP A 426 -39.57 -5.03 -52.04
C ASP A 426 -39.71 -3.86 -53.03
N GLU A 427 -38.87 -2.84 -52.97
CA GLU A 427 -38.84 -1.78 -53.99
C GLU A 427 -37.44 -1.53 -54.54
N LYS A 428 -37.31 -1.59 -55.86
CA LYS A 428 -36.08 -1.38 -56.65
C LYS A 428 -35.58 0.07 -56.62
N LEU A 429 -35.72 0.77 -55.49
CA LEU A 429 -35.27 2.14 -55.32
C LEU A 429 -33.82 2.13 -54.87
N SER A 430 -32.95 2.73 -55.66
CA SER A 430 -31.61 3.10 -55.24
C SER A 430 -31.68 4.05 -54.04
N TRP A 431 -30.66 4.10 -53.18
CA TRP A 431 -30.60 5.06 -52.06
C TRP A 431 -30.88 6.51 -52.50
N LYS A 432 -30.57 6.85 -53.76
CA LYS A 432 -30.85 8.16 -54.36
C LYS A 432 -32.33 8.44 -54.59
N GLU A 433 -33.13 7.40 -54.76
CA GLU A 433 -34.59 7.47 -54.88
C GLU A 433 -35.24 7.46 -53.49
N LYS A 434 -34.66 6.73 -52.53
CA LYS A 434 -35.05 6.74 -51.11
C LYS A 434 -34.89 8.11 -50.46
N VAL A 435 -33.77 8.78 -50.72
CA VAL A 435 -33.48 10.16 -50.28
C VAL A 435 -34.51 11.17 -50.82
N VAL A 436 -35.07 10.94 -52.01
CA VAL A 436 -36.10 11.84 -52.56
C VAL A 436 -37.45 11.64 -51.85
N ASN A 437 -37.67 10.47 -51.25
CA ASN A 437 -38.83 10.21 -50.43
C ASN A 437 -38.60 10.75 -49.01
N ALA A 438 -39.20 11.92 -48.72
CA ALA A 438 -39.07 12.59 -47.43
C ALA A 438 -39.51 11.70 -46.25
N GLU A 439 -40.47 10.80 -46.46
CA GLU A 439 -40.95 9.88 -45.43
C GLU A 439 -39.88 8.83 -45.05
N GLU A 440 -39.17 8.28 -46.03
CA GLU A 440 -38.07 7.32 -45.80
C GLU A 440 -36.85 7.97 -45.15
N PHE A 441 -36.56 9.23 -45.49
CA PHE A 441 -35.50 9.99 -44.85
C PHE A 441 -35.82 10.31 -43.39
N ASN A 442 -37.06 10.74 -43.10
CA ASN A 442 -37.50 11.02 -41.74
C ASN A 442 -37.46 9.75 -40.86
N GLN A 443 -37.85 8.59 -41.40
CA GLN A 443 -37.74 7.32 -40.69
C GLN A 443 -36.28 6.94 -40.36
N TRP A 444 -35.35 7.20 -41.29
CA TRP A 444 -33.93 6.97 -41.03
C TRP A 444 -33.35 7.95 -39.99
N SER A 445 -33.67 9.24 -40.12
CA SER A 445 -33.28 10.27 -39.16
C SER A 445 -33.78 9.94 -37.75
N PHE A 446 -35.02 9.45 -37.63
CA PHE A 446 -35.59 9.01 -36.36
C PHE A 446 -34.82 7.83 -35.75
N ARG A 447 -34.48 6.79 -36.54
CA ARG A 447 -33.70 5.63 -36.05
C ARG A 447 -32.29 6.01 -35.61
N VAL A 448 -31.68 6.96 -36.31
CA VAL A 448 -30.38 7.53 -35.94
C VAL A 448 -30.48 8.26 -34.59
N GLN A 449 -31.52 9.07 -34.39
CA GLN A 449 -31.77 9.74 -33.11
C GLN A 449 -32.04 8.75 -31.98
N GLU A 450 -32.84 7.70 -32.21
CA GLU A 450 -33.09 6.64 -31.23
C GLU A 450 -31.80 5.91 -30.82
N SER A 451 -30.94 5.60 -31.77
CA SER A 451 -29.65 4.92 -31.51
C SER A 451 -28.73 5.79 -30.65
N PHE A 452 -28.71 7.10 -30.93
CA PHE A 452 -27.95 8.07 -30.15
C PHE A 452 -28.50 8.23 -28.71
N ASN A 453 -29.83 8.28 -28.57
CA ASN A 453 -30.50 8.34 -27.27
C ASN A 453 -30.30 7.06 -26.44
N ALA A 454 -30.33 5.89 -27.08
CA ALA A 454 -30.05 4.62 -26.42
C ALA A 454 -28.61 4.58 -25.87
N PHE A 455 -27.64 5.10 -26.63
CA PHE A 455 -26.27 5.27 -26.15
C PHE A 455 -26.17 6.18 -24.93
N PHE A 456 -26.80 7.36 -24.98
CA PHE A 456 -26.80 8.30 -23.86
C PHE A 456 -27.35 7.64 -22.58
N ASN A 457 -28.42 6.86 -22.72
CA ASN A 457 -29.02 6.14 -21.60
C ASN A 457 -28.12 5.02 -21.08
N ASP A 458 -27.45 4.25 -21.94
CA ASP A 458 -26.52 3.20 -21.49
C ASP A 458 -25.30 3.79 -20.78
N LEU A 459 -24.71 4.87 -21.31
CA LEU A 459 -23.56 5.56 -20.69
C LEU A 459 -23.88 6.10 -19.29
N THR A 460 -25.12 6.57 -19.07
CA THR A 460 -25.55 7.17 -17.79
C THR A 460 -26.16 6.14 -16.81
N ALA A 461 -26.69 5.02 -17.30
CA ALA A 461 -27.36 4.00 -16.50
C ALA A 461 -26.51 2.76 -16.20
N ASN A 462 -25.52 2.43 -17.04
CA ASN A 462 -24.73 1.22 -16.88
C ASN A 462 -23.74 1.33 -15.70
N PRO A 463 -23.81 0.42 -14.71
CA PRO A 463 -22.93 0.44 -13.55
C PRO A 463 -21.43 0.32 -13.91
N GLU A 464 -21.09 -0.39 -14.99
CA GLU A 464 -19.71 -0.54 -15.44
C GLU A 464 -19.14 0.79 -15.95
N TYR A 465 -19.97 1.63 -16.59
CA TYR A 465 -19.56 2.97 -17.03
C TYR A 465 -19.58 3.99 -15.90
N ARG A 466 -20.50 3.86 -14.92
CA ARG A 466 -20.48 4.70 -13.70
C ARG A 466 -19.22 4.50 -12.85
N ALA A 467 -18.64 3.31 -12.86
CA ALA A 467 -17.35 3.06 -12.21
C ALA A 467 -16.19 3.85 -12.85
N ILE A 468 -16.33 4.20 -14.14
CA ILE A 468 -15.35 4.99 -14.91
C ILE A 468 -15.69 6.49 -14.84
N PHE A 469 -16.98 6.85 -14.70
CA PHE A 469 -17.50 8.23 -14.75
C PHE A 469 -18.30 8.59 -13.48
N PRO A 470 -17.64 8.99 -12.38
CA PRO A 470 -18.30 9.19 -11.09
C PRO A 470 -19.26 10.40 -11.04
N ASN A 471 -19.07 11.43 -11.87
CA ASN A 471 -19.91 12.63 -11.90
C ASN A 471 -20.84 12.68 -13.13
N VAL A 472 -21.94 11.93 -13.03
CA VAL A 472 -22.96 11.79 -14.09
C VAL A 472 -23.56 13.14 -14.52
N LYS A 473 -23.56 14.16 -13.64
CA LYS A 473 -24.14 15.47 -13.92
C LYS A 473 -23.32 16.29 -14.94
N ILE A 474 -22.00 16.37 -14.75
CA ILE A 474 -21.09 17.08 -15.68
C ILE A 474 -21.10 16.38 -17.05
N LEU A 475 -21.13 15.04 -17.03
CA LEU A 475 -21.25 14.23 -18.24
C LEU A 475 -22.56 14.50 -18.98
N ALA A 476 -23.69 14.62 -18.28
CA ALA A 476 -24.99 14.94 -18.86
C ALA A 476 -25.01 16.33 -19.52
N GLU A 477 -24.43 17.36 -18.87
CA GLU A 477 -24.33 18.72 -19.41
C GLU A 477 -23.52 18.77 -20.72
N LYS A 478 -22.39 18.06 -20.79
CA LYS A 478 -21.54 18.02 -22.00
C LYS A 478 -22.12 17.18 -23.13
N LEU A 479 -22.89 16.15 -22.80
CA LEU A 479 -23.63 15.36 -23.77
C LEU A 479 -24.82 16.14 -24.34
N GLN A 480 -25.38 17.09 -23.58
CA GLN A 480 -26.40 18.02 -24.06
C GLN A 480 -25.84 18.98 -25.14
N ASP A 481 -24.59 19.44 -24.97
CA ASP A 481 -23.88 20.20 -26.02
C ASP A 481 -23.70 19.35 -27.30
N LEU A 482 -23.46 18.04 -27.14
CA LEU A 482 -23.34 17.13 -28.27
C LEU A 482 -24.65 16.93 -29.03
N ALA A 483 -25.76 16.79 -28.29
CA ALA A 483 -27.08 16.66 -28.87
C ALA A 483 -27.49 17.93 -29.64
N HIS A 484 -27.13 19.12 -29.12
CA HIS A 484 -27.33 20.37 -29.85
C HIS A 484 -26.50 20.43 -31.16
N ASN A 485 -25.27 19.91 -31.15
CA ASN A 485 -24.46 19.81 -32.36
C ASN A 485 -25.03 18.78 -33.36
N LEU A 486 -25.63 17.68 -32.88
CA LEU A 486 -26.34 16.72 -33.71
C LEU A 486 -27.54 17.37 -34.42
N ASP A 487 -28.32 18.19 -33.72
CA ASP A 487 -29.43 18.93 -34.31
C ASP A 487 -28.94 19.86 -35.43
N SER A 488 -27.86 20.60 -35.20
CA SER A 488 -27.23 21.46 -36.22
C SER A 488 -26.75 20.68 -37.45
N VAL A 489 -26.18 19.48 -37.23
CA VAL A 489 -25.78 18.57 -38.32
C VAL A 489 -26.99 18.06 -39.10
N LEU A 490 -28.07 17.69 -38.41
CA LEU A 490 -29.33 17.25 -39.03
C LEU A 490 -29.99 18.38 -39.84
N GLU A 491 -30.01 19.62 -39.32
CA GLU A 491 -30.48 20.80 -40.06
C GLU A 491 -29.65 21.03 -41.34
N GLY A 492 -28.33 20.84 -41.26
CA GLY A 492 -27.44 20.86 -42.42
C GLY A 492 -27.79 19.79 -43.46
N PHE A 493 -28.17 18.60 -43.01
CA PHE A 493 -28.65 17.53 -43.90
C PHE A 493 -29.98 17.84 -44.54
N GLU A 494 -30.96 18.34 -43.79
CA GLU A 494 -32.26 18.77 -44.33
C GLU A 494 -32.11 19.85 -45.39
N ALA A 495 -31.19 20.80 -45.19
CA ALA A 495 -30.87 21.84 -46.16
C ALA A 495 -30.22 21.27 -47.44
N ALA A 496 -29.26 20.36 -47.30
CA ALA A 496 -28.61 19.68 -48.43
C ALA A 496 -29.60 18.81 -49.21
N LEU A 497 -30.50 18.13 -48.50
CA LEU A 497 -31.57 17.31 -49.05
C LEU A 497 -32.56 18.16 -49.85
N SER A 498 -33.03 19.26 -49.27
CA SER A 498 -33.92 20.22 -49.92
C SER A 498 -33.29 20.77 -51.20
N ALA A 499 -31.99 21.10 -51.16
CA ALA A 499 -31.25 21.55 -52.34
C ALA A 499 -31.15 20.45 -53.42
N PHE A 500 -30.98 19.19 -53.02
CA PHE A 500 -30.97 18.04 -53.94
C PHE A 500 -32.34 17.79 -54.58
N GLN A 501 -33.42 17.82 -53.79
CA GLN A 501 -34.80 17.69 -54.27
C GLN A 501 -35.15 18.80 -55.27
N ASN A 502 -34.83 20.06 -54.94
CA ASN A 502 -35.02 21.19 -55.84
C ASN A 502 -34.27 21.02 -57.17
N LYS A 503 -33.03 20.50 -57.15
CA LYS A 503 -32.28 20.15 -58.37
C LYS A 503 -32.94 18.99 -59.13
N GLY A 504 -33.48 17.99 -58.43
CA GLY A 504 -34.22 16.87 -59.01
C GLY A 504 -35.49 17.29 -59.72
N ASP A 505 -36.29 18.17 -59.12
CA ASP A 505 -37.52 18.70 -59.70
C ASP A 505 -37.24 19.63 -60.88
N ALA A 506 -36.16 20.42 -60.81
CA ALA A 506 -35.68 21.18 -61.97
C ALA A 506 -35.32 20.25 -63.14
N VAL A 507 -34.64 19.13 -62.87
CA VAL A 507 -34.29 18.11 -63.88
C VAL A 507 -35.53 17.39 -64.41
N LYS A 508 -36.53 17.06 -63.59
CA LYS A 508 -37.82 16.49 -64.02
C LYS A 508 -38.62 17.47 -64.90
N LYS A 509 -38.63 18.75 -64.54
CA LYS A 509 -39.26 19.81 -65.33
C LYS A 509 -38.56 19.98 -66.68
N GLU A 510 -37.23 19.98 -66.70
CA GLU A 510 -36.42 20.06 -67.92
C GLU A 510 -36.54 18.79 -68.80
N SER A 511 -36.70 17.61 -68.20
CA SER A 511 -36.90 16.35 -68.93
C SER A 511 -38.30 16.20 -69.53
N SER A 512 -39.34 16.71 -68.85
CA SER A 512 -40.73 16.71 -69.35
C SER A 512 -40.93 17.53 -70.63
N LEU A 513 -40.01 18.47 -70.90
CA LEU A 513 -39.97 19.29 -72.11
C LEU A 513 -39.23 18.61 -73.28
N LEU A 514 -38.66 17.42 -73.08
CA LEU A 514 -37.85 16.70 -74.07
C LEU A 514 -38.49 15.34 -74.39
N LYS A 515 -38.67 15.02 -75.68
CA LYS A 515 -39.27 13.74 -76.14
C LYS A 515 -38.48 12.47 -75.78
N SER A 516 -37.24 12.61 -75.30
CA SER A 516 -36.43 11.52 -74.74
C SER A 516 -35.38 12.06 -73.76
N PRO A 517 -35.11 11.36 -72.64
CA PRO A 517 -34.16 11.84 -71.63
C PRO A 517 -32.73 11.80 -72.17
N LYS A 518 -32.08 12.98 -72.25
CA LYS A 518 -30.67 13.10 -72.65
C LYS A 518 -29.75 12.55 -71.54
N THR A 519 -28.72 11.78 -71.93
CA THR A 519 -27.67 11.22 -71.06
C THR A 519 -26.99 12.26 -70.15
N SER A 520 -26.99 13.54 -70.53
CA SER A 520 -26.44 14.64 -69.75
C SER A 520 -27.25 15.00 -68.50
N LEU A 521 -28.58 14.86 -68.53
CA LEU A 521 -29.45 15.14 -67.37
C LEU A 521 -29.28 14.07 -66.28
N ILE A 522 -29.20 12.81 -66.69
CA ILE A 522 -28.90 11.68 -65.79
C ILE A 522 -27.51 11.86 -65.15
N SER A 523 -26.52 12.35 -65.91
CA SER A 523 -25.18 12.63 -65.40
C SER A 523 -25.18 13.76 -64.35
N LYS A 524 -25.91 14.86 -64.59
CA LYS A 524 -26.07 15.96 -63.63
C LYS A 524 -26.73 15.48 -62.33
N TYR A 525 -27.79 14.68 -62.42
CA TYR A 525 -28.46 14.10 -61.26
C TYR A 525 -27.53 13.14 -60.47
N LYS A 526 -26.79 12.29 -61.18
CA LYS A 526 -25.78 11.40 -60.57
C LYS A 526 -24.64 12.15 -59.88
N LYS A 527 -24.25 13.33 -60.39
CA LYS A 527 -23.25 14.21 -59.75
C LYS A 527 -23.79 14.82 -58.46
N ALA A 528 -25.00 15.39 -58.48
CA ALA A 528 -25.64 15.94 -57.30
C ALA A 528 -25.83 14.91 -56.17
N GLY A 529 -26.18 13.67 -56.51
CA GLY A 529 -26.25 12.59 -55.51
C GLY A 529 -24.90 12.27 -54.87
N ARG A 530 -23.80 12.26 -55.64
CA ARG A 530 -22.46 12.03 -55.08
C ARG A 530 -22.02 13.16 -54.13
N GLU A 531 -22.35 14.40 -54.47
CA GLU A 531 -22.09 15.56 -53.62
C GLU A 531 -22.83 15.45 -52.28
N LEU A 532 -24.11 15.05 -52.30
CA LEU A 532 -24.90 14.81 -51.09
C LEU A 532 -24.31 13.70 -50.21
N SER A 533 -23.91 12.57 -50.79
CA SER A 533 -23.29 11.46 -50.04
C SER A 533 -21.96 11.86 -49.40
N GLN A 534 -21.14 12.67 -50.07
CA GLN A 534 -19.90 13.19 -49.50
C GLN A 534 -20.17 14.16 -48.34
N GLN A 535 -21.19 15.01 -48.45
CA GLN A 535 -21.60 15.90 -47.37
C GLN A 535 -22.12 15.12 -46.16
N ILE A 536 -22.91 14.05 -46.39
CA ILE A 536 -23.36 13.13 -45.34
C ILE A 536 -22.19 12.53 -44.60
N ARG A 537 -21.26 11.91 -45.32
CA ARG A 537 -20.09 11.30 -44.71
C ARG A 537 -19.23 12.30 -43.93
N PHE A 538 -18.99 13.48 -44.49
CA PHE A 538 -18.18 14.51 -43.84
C PHE A 538 -18.81 15.02 -42.53
N ALA A 539 -20.13 15.25 -42.50
CA ALA A 539 -20.78 15.71 -41.27
C ALA A 539 -20.83 14.60 -40.20
N LEU A 540 -20.90 13.33 -40.60
CA LEU A 540 -20.78 12.21 -39.67
C LEU A 540 -19.37 12.11 -39.07
N GLU A 541 -18.33 12.23 -39.90
CA GLU A 541 -16.95 12.26 -39.43
C GLU A 541 -16.74 13.41 -38.42
N GLN A 542 -17.26 14.61 -38.71
CA GLN A 542 -17.22 15.74 -37.78
C GLN A 542 -17.97 15.49 -36.46
N LEU A 543 -19.15 14.86 -36.51
CA LEU A 543 -19.93 14.54 -35.32
C LEU A 543 -19.16 13.58 -34.39
N PHE A 544 -18.52 12.54 -34.93
CA PHE A 544 -17.78 11.57 -34.12
C PHE A 544 -16.48 12.14 -33.53
N ASP A 545 -15.79 13.00 -34.28
CA ASP A 545 -14.61 13.71 -33.75
C ASP A 545 -15.00 14.66 -32.61
N LEU A 546 -16.06 15.46 -32.80
CA LEU A 546 -16.61 16.34 -31.76
C LEU A 546 -17.06 15.55 -30.52
N SER A 547 -17.62 14.35 -30.70
CA SER A 547 -18.02 13.49 -29.60
C SER A 547 -16.86 12.98 -28.77
N SER A 548 -15.74 12.65 -29.41
CA SER A 548 -14.55 12.16 -28.73
C SER A 548 -13.89 13.26 -27.90
N GLU A 549 -13.79 14.48 -28.44
CA GLU A 549 -13.22 15.61 -27.72
C GLU A 549 -14.11 16.09 -26.57
N ALA A 550 -15.42 16.18 -26.79
CA ALA A 550 -16.39 16.57 -25.77
C ALA A 550 -16.43 15.56 -24.61
N LEU A 551 -16.47 14.25 -24.92
CA LEU A 551 -16.40 13.20 -23.91
C LEU A 551 -15.08 13.25 -23.15
N LEU A 552 -13.93 13.37 -23.83
CA LEU A 552 -12.63 13.46 -23.16
C LEU A 552 -12.55 14.68 -22.22
N SER A 553 -13.11 15.82 -22.65
CA SER A 553 -13.19 17.02 -21.79
C SER A 553 -14.09 16.78 -20.57
N ALA A 554 -15.27 16.20 -20.76
CA ALA A 554 -16.21 15.90 -19.67
C ALA A 554 -15.62 14.94 -18.64
N VAL A 555 -14.88 13.93 -19.12
CA VAL A 555 -14.20 12.94 -18.28
C VAL A 555 -13.07 13.58 -17.47
N LYS A 556 -12.26 14.43 -18.10
CA LYS A 556 -11.20 15.17 -17.40
C LYS A 556 -11.76 16.10 -16.33
N GLU A 557 -12.88 16.77 -16.61
CA GLU A 557 -13.55 17.68 -15.68
C GLU A 557 -14.23 16.94 -14.53
N THR A 558 -14.82 15.77 -14.80
CA THR A 558 -15.38 14.85 -13.79
C THR A 558 -14.32 14.32 -12.85
N LEU A 559 -13.14 13.99 -13.39
CA LEU A 559 -12.04 13.42 -12.63
C LEU A 559 -11.12 14.46 -11.98
N ALA A 560 -11.36 15.75 -12.21
CA ALA A 560 -10.56 16.85 -11.68
C ALA A 560 -10.68 16.92 -10.14
N GLY A 561 -9.82 16.17 -9.45
CA GLY A 561 -9.74 16.12 -7.99
C GLY A 561 -9.73 14.73 -7.38
N GLU A 562 -10.11 13.69 -8.14
CA GLU A 562 -10.36 12.33 -7.63
C GLU A 562 -9.48 11.23 -8.26
N ILE A 563 -8.64 11.55 -9.26
CA ILE A 563 -7.69 10.56 -9.80
C ILE A 563 -6.59 10.31 -8.76
N ASN A 564 -6.59 9.11 -8.20
CA ASN A 564 -5.53 8.57 -7.36
C ASN A 564 -4.95 7.29 -7.99
N GLU A 565 -3.96 6.68 -7.35
CA GLU A 565 -3.30 5.47 -7.86
C GLU A 565 -4.25 4.27 -8.00
N GLU A 566 -5.23 4.15 -7.09
CA GLU A 566 -6.24 3.09 -7.09
C GLU A 566 -7.19 3.25 -8.28
N THR A 567 -7.75 4.44 -8.49
CA THR A 567 -8.57 4.79 -9.67
C THR A 567 -7.80 4.54 -10.97
N LEU A 568 -6.50 4.88 -11.01
CA LEU A 568 -5.65 4.65 -12.18
C LEU A 568 -5.40 3.15 -12.44
N ALA A 569 -5.27 2.33 -11.39
CA ALA A 569 -5.14 0.89 -11.51
C ALA A 569 -6.43 0.25 -12.04
N THR A 570 -7.59 0.64 -11.50
CA THR A 570 -8.91 0.20 -11.97
C THR A 570 -9.14 0.57 -13.44
N LEU A 571 -8.75 1.78 -13.85
CA LEU A 571 -8.86 2.20 -15.26
C LEU A 571 -7.98 1.37 -16.21
N LYS A 572 -6.78 0.99 -15.77
CA LYS A 572 -5.87 0.12 -16.55
C LYS A 572 -6.40 -1.31 -16.65
N GLU A 573 -6.90 -1.86 -15.55
CA GLU A 573 -7.51 -3.19 -15.50
C GLU A 573 -8.74 -3.27 -16.42
N ALA A 574 -9.62 -2.26 -16.39
CA ALA A 574 -10.78 -2.18 -17.28
C ALA A 574 -10.40 -2.14 -18.78
N LEU A 575 -9.25 -1.56 -19.13
CA LEU A 575 -8.70 -1.53 -20.49
C LEU A 575 -8.05 -2.84 -20.92
N ASP A 576 -7.48 -3.60 -19.98
CA ASP A 576 -6.75 -4.83 -20.26
C ASP A 576 -7.66 -6.08 -20.22
N GLU A 577 -8.72 -6.08 -19.39
CA GLU A 577 -9.62 -7.22 -19.21
C GLU A 577 -10.78 -7.31 -20.22
N LYS A 578 -11.15 -6.21 -20.89
CA LYS A 578 -12.25 -6.22 -21.86
C LYS A 578 -11.87 -5.47 -23.14
N ASN A 579 -11.79 -6.19 -24.27
CA ASN A 579 -12.29 -5.63 -25.52
C ASN A 579 -13.71 -5.16 -25.21
N VAL A 580 -13.92 -3.86 -25.00
CA VAL A 580 -15.24 -3.27 -24.75
C VAL A 580 -16.11 -3.56 -25.99
N SER A 581 -16.72 -4.75 -26.03
CA SER A 581 -17.63 -5.16 -27.08
C SER A 581 -19.01 -4.68 -26.65
N VAL A 582 -19.42 -3.55 -27.20
CA VAL A 582 -20.80 -3.08 -27.09
C VAL A 582 -21.67 -4.06 -27.87
N SER A 583 -22.58 -4.76 -27.18
CA SER A 583 -23.69 -5.47 -27.80
C SER A 583 -24.97 -4.74 -27.45
N VAL A 584 -25.56 -4.05 -28.43
CA VAL A 584 -26.84 -3.35 -28.28
C VAL A 584 -28.03 -4.35 -28.16
N SER A 585 -27.78 -5.66 -28.12
CA SER A 585 -28.84 -6.67 -28.22
C SER A 585 -29.61 -6.99 -26.92
N SER A 586 -29.39 -6.28 -25.80
CA SER A 586 -30.04 -6.62 -24.51
C SER A 586 -30.84 -5.52 -23.82
N VAL A 587 -31.23 -4.42 -24.47
CA VAL A 587 -32.15 -3.43 -23.87
C VAL A 587 -33.59 -3.65 -24.36
N VAL A 588 -34.16 -4.79 -23.96
CA VAL A 588 -35.61 -4.92 -23.81
C VAL A 588 -35.84 -5.54 -22.43
N ALA A 589 -36.36 -4.71 -21.52
CA ALA A 589 -36.79 -4.99 -20.14
C ALA A 589 -35.83 -4.51 -19.04
N VAL A 590 -35.82 -3.20 -18.78
CA VAL A 590 -35.57 -2.68 -17.43
C VAL A 590 -36.90 -2.19 -16.87
N LYS A 591 -37.41 -2.93 -15.88
CA LYS A 591 -38.53 -2.53 -15.04
C LYS A 591 -38.12 -1.30 -14.23
N THR A 592 -39.07 -0.39 -14.09
CA THR A 592 -39.06 0.82 -13.28
C THR A 592 -38.71 0.53 -11.82
N ASP A 593 -37.55 1.03 -11.36
CA ASP A 593 -37.28 1.32 -9.96
C ASP A 593 -37.63 2.79 -9.69
N ASP A 594 -38.34 3.07 -8.60
CA ASP A 594 -38.95 4.38 -8.33
C ASP A 594 -37.92 5.51 -8.06
N GLU A 595 -36.65 5.20 -7.78
CA GLU A 595 -35.56 6.20 -7.71
C GLU A 595 -35.08 6.71 -9.09
N LEU A 596 -35.41 6.01 -10.19
CA LEU A 596 -35.14 6.50 -11.54
C LEU A 596 -36.11 7.63 -11.94
N ALA A 597 -37.27 7.77 -11.28
CA ALA A 597 -38.31 8.70 -11.72
C ALA A 597 -37.88 10.18 -11.63
N GLU A 598 -37.21 10.60 -10.55
CA GLU A 598 -36.83 12.01 -10.34
C GLU A 598 -35.65 12.46 -11.23
N ASN A 599 -34.71 11.57 -11.56
CA ASN A 599 -33.60 11.89 -12.48
C ASN A 599 -33.92 11.59 -13.96
N SER A 600 -34.99 10.84 -14.25
CA SER A 600 -35.50 10.59 -15.61
C SER A 600 -36.44 11.67 -16.13
N GLU A 601 -36.91 12.60 -15.29
CA GLU A 601 -37.82 13.66 -15.70
C GLU A 601 -37.16 14.61 -16.71
N VAL A 602 -35.84 14.84 -16.57
CA VAL A 602 -35.02 15.58 -17.55
C VAL A 602 -34.81 14.79 -18.86
N ALA A 603 -34.78 13.45 -18.79
CA ALA A 603 -34.55 12.58 -19.95
C ALA A 603 -35.83 12.26 -20.75
N ARG A 604 -37.02 12.33 -20.12
CA ARG A 604 -38.30 12.10 -20.81
C ARG A 604 -38.74 13.26 -21.70
N ASP A 605 -38.25 14.48 -21.46
CA ASP A 605 -38.73 15.69 -22.12
C ASP A 605 -37.98 16.07 -23.41
N TYR A 606 -36.88 15.39 -23.75
CA TYR A 606 -35.92 15.91 -24.74
C TYR A 606 -36.39 15.90 -26.21
N PHE A 607 -37.36 15.05 -26.61
CA PHE A 607 -37.95 15.08 -27.98
C PHE A 607 -39.49 15.12 -28.02
N GLY A 608 -40.16 15.25 -26.88
CA GLY A 608 -41.62 15.21 -26.79
C GLY A 608 -42.35 16.40 -27.44
N TYR A 609 -41.65 17.49 -27.77
CA TYR A 609 -42.30 18.76 -28.10
C TYR A 609 -42.51 19.07 -29.60
N ARG A 610 -42.32 18.11 -30.51
CA ARG A 610 -42.69 18.26 -31.94
C ARG A 610 -43.84 17.36 -32.43
N ILE A 611 -44.50 16.60 -31.55
CA ILE A 611 -45.54 15.62 -31.94
C ILE A 611 -46.98 16.18 -31.95
N PHE A 612 -47.22 17.45 -31.61
CA PHE A 612 -48.55 18.07 -31.75
C PHE A 612 -48.52 19.43 -32.45
N LYS A 613 -48.19 19.43 -33.75
CA LYS A 613 -48.62 20.48 -34.68
C LYS A 613 -48.54 20.03 -36.15
N GLU A 614 -49.43 19.11 -36.52
CA GLU A 614 -50.18 19.21 -37.79
C GLU A 614 -51.66 19.37 -37.44
#